data_AF-A0A423UPH4-F1
#
_entry.id   AF-A0A423UPH4-F1
#
_cell.length_a   1.000
_cell.length_b   1.000
_cell.length_c   1.000
_cell.angle_alpha   90.00
_cell.angle_beta   90.00
_cell.angle_gamma   90.00
#
_symmetry.space_group_name_H-M   'P 1'
#
loop_
_entity.id
_entity.type
_entity.pdbx_description
1 polymer ?
#
loop_
_entity_poly.entity_id
_entity_poly.type
_entity_poly.pdbx_seq_one_letter_code
_entity_poly.pdbx_strand_id
1 'polypeptide(L)'
;HPAPGPLTDFLVERAADAYAELLGDWRPVSTGTIDLVPGQLGKGALDGALRGAILARLPRIAFLEPAAPRDPEAESGWADDWDRDQDRTENTSALRPVEAEVVEGVGAETVRVLAEVLPCLLPAGLERRTELRTLGVARVPLTEAIDRLAGLERDPAWWHRLYDSLAGTDPDRLTGLPVPLAGDPEDEQAGRPPRTTIGPRQILLPLPDALTGPVLGRLSRLGLKVAHPDAAHPLLEKLGALPATPRAVLTTPQV
;
A
#
# COMPACT_ATOMS: atom_id res chain seq x y z
N HIS A 1 7.02 47.19 3.12
CA HIS A 1 5.82 46.48 2.64
C HIS A 1 5.70 46.69 1.13
N PRO A 2 5.59 45.63 0.32
CA PRO A 2 5.28 45.77 -1.11
C PRO A 2 3.90 46.41 -1.28
N ALA A 3 3.72 47.26 -2.29
CA ALA A 3 2.43 47.87 -2.57
C ALA A 3 1.45 46.80 -3.09
N PRO A 4 0.22 46.70 -2.56
CA PRO A 4 -0.78 45.80 -3.10
C PRO A 4 -1.17 46.24 -4.52
N GLY A 5 -1.41 45.27 -5.41
CA GLY A 5 -1.87 45.55 -6.78
C GLY A 5 -1.52 44.45 -7.78
N PRO A 6 -2.00 44.57 -9.03
CA PRO A 6 -1.96 43.51 -10.03
C PRO A 6 -0.54 42.99 -10.35
N LEU A 7 0.48 43.84 -10.27
CA LEU A 7 1.86 43.44 -10.47
C LEU A 7 2.34 42.50 -9.37
N THR A 8 2.01 42.81 -8.11
CA THR A 8 2.38 41.98 -6.96
C THR A 8 1.68 40.62 -7.05
N ASP A 9 0.40 40.59 -7.42
CA ASP A 9 -0.36 39.34 -7.61
C ASP A 9 0.24 38.49 -8.74
N PHE A 10 0.58 39.10 -9.87
CA PHE A 10 1.27 38.40 -10.97
C PHE A 10 2.61 37.80 -10.54
N LEU A 11 3.42 38.55 -9.78
CA LEU A 11 4.71 38.06 -9.29
C LEU A 11 4.54 36.91 -8.28
N VAL A 12 3.50 36.95 -7.44
CA VAL A 12 3.16 35.85 -6.54
C VAL A 12 2.86 34.57 -7.32
N GLU A 13 2.03 34.65 -8.36
CA GLU A 13 1.68 33.49 -9.18
C GLU A 13 2.91 32.93 -9.92
N ARG A 14 3.74 33.79 -10.53
CA ARG A 14 4.98 33.38 -11.20
C ARG A 14 5.99 32.76 -10.24
N ALA A 15 6.12 33.31 -9.04
CA ALA A 15 7.00 32.76 -8.01
C ALA A 15 6.51 31.39 -7.53
N ALA A 16 5.20 31.21 -7.39
CA ALA A 16 4.60 29.93 -7.05
C ALA A 16 4.76 28.88 -8.16
N ASP A 17 4.59 29.27 -9.44
CA ASP A 17 4.88 28.42 -10.60
C ASP A 17 6.34 27.92 -10.56
N ALA A 18 7.30 28.86 -10.46
CA ALA A 18 8.73 28.55 -10.44
C ALA A 18 9.11 27.66 -9.24
N TYR A 19 8.50 27.88 -8.07
CA TYR A 19 8.72 27.03 -6.91
C TYR A 19 8.24 25.59 -7.15
N ALA A 20 7.06 25.43 -7.76
CA ALA A 20 6.51 24.11 -8.07
C ALA A 20 7.37 23.35 -9.10
N GLU A 21 7.83 24.04 -10.14
CA GLU A 21 8.75 23.48 -11.14
C GLU A 21 10.07 23.03 -10.49
N LEU A 22 10.71 23.89 -9.69
CA LEU A 22 11.96 23.55 -8.99
C LEU A 22 11.79 22.35 -8.05
N LEU A 23 10.63 22.20 -7.41
CA LEU A 23 10.38 21.08 -6.53
C LEU A 23 10.13 19.77 -7.31
N GLY A 24 9.44 19.84 -8.45
CA GLY A 24 9.22 18.67 -9.32
C GLY A 24 10.52 18.13 -9.93
N ASP A 25 11.43 19.04 -10.29
CA ASP A 25 12.75 18.71 -10.84
C ASP A 25 13.77 18.29 -9.77
N TRP A 26 13.42 18.40 -8.49
CA TRP A 26 14.36 18.17 -7.39
C TRP A 26 14.88 16.73 -7.36
N ARG A 27 16.20 16.55 -7.31
CA ARG A 27 16.86 15.24 -7.17
C ARG A 27 18.02 15.31 -6.16
N PRO A 28 18.25 14.25 -5.35
CA PRO A 28 17.46 13.02 -5.25
C PRO A 28 16.11 13.24 -4.55
N VAL A 29 15.11 12.43 -4.89
CA VAL A 29 13.82 12.40 -4.21
C VAL A 29 14.01 11.66 -2.89
N SER A 30 13.63 12.28 -1.78
CA SER A 30 13.76 11.69 -0.45
C SER A 30 12.65 12.18 0.48
N THR A 31 12.44 11.50 1.60
CA THR A 31 11.56 11.99 2.68
C THR A 31 11.90 13.41 3.16
N GLY A 32 13.15 13.87 3.01
CA GLY A 32 13.56 15.24 3.34
C GLY A 32 12.95 16.31 2.45
N THR A 33 12.50 15.96 1.23
CA THR A 33 11.80 16.91 0.35
C THR A 33 10.49 17.42 0.96
N ILE A 34 9.91 16.68 1.92
CA ILE A 34 8.72 17.10 2.67
C ILE A 34 9.01 18.37 3.50
N ASP A 35 10.23 18.58 3.98
CA ASP A 35 10.60 19.79 4.75
C ASP A 35 10.56 21.08 3.91
N LEU A 36 10.51 20.95 2.57
CA LEU A 36 10.38 22.10 1.68
C LEU A 36 8.94 22.63 1.65
N VAL A 37 7.96 21.81 2.00
CA VAL A 37 6.54 22.20 1.97
C VAL A 37 6.30 23.38 2.93
N PRO A 38 5.78 24.51 2.43
CA PRO A 38 5.53 25.67 3.28
C PRO A 38 4.58 25.37 4.45
N GLY A 39 5.01 25.70 5.67
CA GLY A 39 4.22 25.50 6.90
C GLY A 39 2.97 26.39 6.99
N GLN A 40 2.11 26.17 7.98
CA GLN A 40 0.73 26.71 8.00
C GLN A 40 0.58 28.24 8.16
N LEU A 41 1.58 28.93 8.70
CA LEU A 41 1.50 30.35 9.06
C LEU A 41 2.51 31.18 8.28
N GLY A 42 2.01 32.19 7.56
CA GLY A 42 2.86 33.19 6.90
C GLY A 42 3.34 34.26 7.89
N LYS A 43 4.54 34.79 7.67
CA LYS A 43 5.14 35.89 8.45
C LYS A 43 4.56 37.27 8.10
N GLY A 44 3.71 37.35 7.06
CA GLY A 44 3.04 38.58 6.62
C GLY A 44 2.12 38.34 5.42
N ALA A 45 1.46 39.39 4.93
CA ALA A 45 0.46 39.29 3.86
C ALA A 45 1.01 38.72 2.54
N LEU A 46 2.17 39.21 2.07
CA LEU A 46 2.81 38.69 0.85
C LEU A 46 3.22 37.22 1.00
N ASP A 47 3.84 36.87 2.14
CA ASP A 47 4.27 35.51 2.43
C ASP A 47 3.07 34.55 2.51
N GLY A 48 1.96 35.01 3.11
CA GLY A 48 0.70 34.27 3.12
C GLY A 48 0.12 34.04 1.72
N ALA A 49 0.16 35.05 0.85
CA ALA A 49 -0.30 34.95 -0.54
C ALA A 49 0.56 33.98 -1.35
N LEU A 50 1.89 34.11 -1.28
CA LEU A 50 2.83 33.21 -1.95
C LEU A 50 2.68 31.77 -1.46
N ARG A 51 2.60 31.56 -0.15
CA ARG A 51 2.35 30.25 0.45
C ARG A 51 1.05 29.63 -0.08
N GLY A 52 -0.04 30.40 -0.10
CA GLY A 52 -1.32 29.93 -0.63
C GLY A 52 -1.22 29.51 -2.10
N ALA A 53 -0.56 30.32 -2.92
CA ALA A 53 -0.34 30.03 -4.33
C ALA A 53 0.53 28.78 -4.56
N ILE A 54 1.55 28.55 -3.72
CA ILE A 54 2.38 27.33 -3.74
C ILE A 54 1.54 26.11 -3.35
N LEU A 55 0.82 26.16 -2.22
CA LEU A 55 0.02 25.04 -1.72
C LEU A 55 -1.13 24.65 -2.66
N ALA A 56 -1.60 25.56 -3.51
CA ALA A 56 -2.57 25.25 -4.56
C ALA A 56 -1.99 24.40 -5.71
N ARG A 57 -0.67 24.46 -5.93
CA ARG A 57 0.04 23.77 -7.03
C ARG A 57 0.66 22.45 -6.58
N LEU A 58 1.28 22.45 -5.40
CA LEU A 58 2.03 21.29 -4.88
C LEU A 58 1.29 19.95 -4.91
N PRO A 59 -0.04 19.86 -4.70
CA PRO A 59 -0.73 18.57 -4.76
C PRO A 59 -0.52 17.82 -6.08
N ARG A 60 -0.29 18.52 -7.19
CA ARG A 60 -0.08 17.92 -8.53
C ARG A 60 1.40 17.73 -8.92
N ILE A 61 2.35 18.13 -8.06
CA ILE A 61 3.78 18.05 -8.36
C ILE A 61 4.34 16.74 -7.79
N ALA A 62 5.05 15.98 -8.61
CA ALA A 62 5.66 14.71 -8.19
C ALA A 62 7.01 14.98 -7.49
N PHE A 63 7.03 14.91 -6.16
CA PHE A 63 8.25 15.14 -5.37
C PHE A 63 8.37 14.27 -4.11
N LEU A 64 7.38 13.42 -3.82
CA LEU A 64 7.38 12.55 -2.65
C LEU A 64 8.09 11.23 -2.96
N GLU A 65 8.87 10.72 -2.00
CA GLU A 65 9.51 9.41 -2.11
C GLU A 65 8.46 8.29 -1.90
N PRO A 66 8.28 7.34 -2.84
CA PRO A 66 7.44 6.17 -2.61
C PRO A 66 8.10 5.16 -1.66
N ALA A 67 7.31 4.35 -0.98
CA ALA A 67 7.80 3.35 -0.04
C ALA A 67 8.49 2.15 -0.71
N ALA A 68 8.13 1.86 -1.96
CA ALA A 68 8.81 0.90 -2.81
C ALA A 68 9.27 1.58 -4.11
N PRO A 69 10.40 1.15 -4.70
CA PRO A 69 10.80 1.64 -6.01
C PRO A 69 9.68 1.44 -7.02
N ARG A 70 9.28 2.51 -7.71
CA ARG A 70 8.36 2.42 -8.85
C ARG A 70 9.17 2.13 -10.10
N ASP A 71 8.71 1.17 -10.89
CA ASP A 71 9.19 0.99 -12.25
C ASP A 71 8.28 1.79 -13.19
N PRO A 72 8.71 2.98 -13.65
CA PRO A 72 7.87 3.83 -14.46
C PRO A 72 7.59 3.23 -15.86
N GLU A 73 8.33 2.21 -16.31
CA GLU A 73 8.04 1.48 -17.56
C GLU A 73 6.90 0.46 -17.40
N ALA A 74 6.70 -0.09 -16.18
CA ALA A 74 5.64 -1.05 -15.90
C ALA A 74 4.23 -0.42 -15.86
N GLU A 75 4.15 0.87 -15.54
CA GLU A 75 2.88 1.63 -15.45
C GLU A 75 2.33 2.04 -16.82
N SER A 76 3.18 2.11 -17.85
CA SER A 76 2.78 2.50 -19.22
C SER A 76 1.93 1.44 -19.94
N GLY A 77 1.84 0.22 -19.39
CA GLY A 77 1.15 -0.92 -20.00
C GLY A 77 -0.35 -1.04 -19.70
N TRP A 78 -0.87 -0.29 -18.71
CA TRP A 78 -2.25 -0.40 -18.23
C TRP A 78 -3.13 0.82 -18.57
N ALA A 79 -2.54 1.89 -19.08
CA ALA A 79 -3.28 3.07 -19.51
C ALA A 79 -3.84 2.83 -20.92
N ASP A 80 -5.17 2.73 -21.02
CA ASP A 80 -5.87 2.76 -22.29
C ASP A 80 -5.46 4.00 -23.09
N ASP A 81 -5.28 3.83 -24.40
CA ASP A 81 -4.71 4.80 -25.34
C ASP A 81 -5.43 6.17 -25.38
N TRP A 82 -6.63 6.25 -24.78
CA TRP A 82 -7.50 7.42 -24.78
C TRP A 82 -7.21 8.46 -23.69
N ASP A 83 -6.41 8.12 -22.65
CA ASP A 83 -6.02 9.06 -21.57
C ASP A 83 -4.65 9.72 -21.78
N ARG A 84 -3.90 9.31 -22.83
CA ARG A 84 -2.52 9.77 -23.08
C ARG A 84 -2.37 11.26 -23.38
N ASP A 85 -3.45 11.92 -23.81
CA ASP A 85 -3.42 13.32 -24.26
C ASP A 85 -3.67 14.35 -23.14
N GLN A 86 -4.02 13.95 -21.91
CA GLN A 86 -4.38 14.91 -20.85
C GLN A 86 -3.46 14.96 -19.62
N ASP A 87 -2.68 13.91 -19.37
CA ASP A 87 -1.70 13.91 -18.30
C ASP A 87 -0.47 13.16 -18.82
N ARG A 88 0.52 13.92 -19.34
CA ARG A 88 1.85 13.36 -19.54
C ARG A 88 2.38 13.05 -18.14
N THR A 89 2.07 11.87 -17.62
CA THR A 89 2.76 11.27 -16.48
C THR A 89 4.19 11.11 -16.92
N GLU A 90 5.00 12.15 -16.74
CA GLU A 90 6.44 12.01 -16.86
C GLU A 90 6.81 10.84 -15.95
N ASN A 91 7.58 9.89 -16.50
CA ASN A 91 8.08 8.69 -15.83
C ASN A 91 8.94 9.09 -14.62
N THR A 92 8.33 9.66 -13.58
CA THR A 92 8.99 10.13 -12.38
C THR A 92 8.90 9.03 -11.35
N SER A 93 10.02 8.67 -10.76
CA SER A 93 10.07 7.78 -9.60
C SER A 93 9.44 8.41 -8.34
N ALA A 94 8.97 9.66 -8.40
CA ALA A 94 8.34 10.39 -7.30
C ALA A 94 6.81 10.33 -7.36
N LEU A 95 6.17 10.45 -6.20
CA LEU A 95 4.73 10.52 -6.04
C LEU A 95 4.23 11.97 -5.97
N ARG A 96 3.06 12.20 -6.56
CA ARG A 96 2.29 13.42 -6.40
C ARG A 96 1.50 13.34 -5.07
N PRO A 97 1.39 14.43 -4.28
CA PRO A 97 0.63 14.37 -3.04
C PRO A 97 -0.85 13.99 -3.19
N VAL A 98 -1.49 14.29 -4.32
CA VAL A 98 -2.89 13.87 -4.59
C VAL A 98 -3.06 12.36 -4.76
N GLU A 99 -2.02 11.66 -5.20
CA GLU A 99 -2.03 10.21 -5.38
C GLU A 99 -1.49 9.48 -4.15
N ALA A 100 -0.68 10.17 -3.33
CA ALA A 100 0.04 9.59 -2.23
C ALA A 100 -0.87 9.21 -1.05
N GLU A 101 -0.52 8.10 -0.41
CA GLU A 101 -1.22 7.55 0.75
C GLU A 101 -0.25 7.22 1.88
N VAL A 102 -0.66 7.44 3.13
CA VAL A 102 0.09 7.03 4.33
C VAL A 102 -0.72 5.97 5.07
N VAL A 103 -0.14 4.79 5.27
CA VAL A 103 -0.75 3.74 6.12
C VAL A 103 -0.52 4.05 7.59
N GLU A 104 -1.59 4.04 8.39
CA GLU A 104 -1.52 4.40 9.80
C GLU A 104 -1.25 3.21 10.74
N GLY A 105 -0.30 3.41 11.65
CA GLY A 105 -0.06 2.52 12.79
C GLY A 105 0.58 1.19 12.41
N VAL A 106 1.49 1.20 11.43
CA VAL A 106 2.28 0.04 10.98
C VAL A 106 3.77 0.38 10.91
N GLY A 107 4.61 -0.65 10.99
CA GLY A 107 6.06 -0.52 10.85
C GLY A 107 6.53 -0.38 9.40
N ALA A 108 7.78 0.03 9.23
CA ALA A 108 8.41 0.20 7.92
C ALA A 108 8.39 -1.07 7.07
N GLU A 109 8.57 -2.24 7.69
CA GLU A 109 8.58 -3.51 6.94
C GLU A 109 7.21 -3.83 6.33
N THR A 110 6.14 -3.66 7.08
CA THR A 110 4.77 -3.82 6.56
C THR A 110 4.48 -2.86 5.43
N VAL A 111 4.89 -1.59 5.56
CA VAL A 111 4.69 -0.62 4.48
C VAL A 111 5.48 -0.99 3.23
N ARG A 112 6.70 -1.52 3.34
CA ARG A 112 7.47 -2.01 2.18
C ARG A 112 6.75 -3.16 1.47
N VAL A 113 6.30 -4.17 2.20
CA VAL A 113 5.58 -5.31 1.61
C VAL A 113 4.28 -4.86 0.95
N LEU A 114 3.50 -4.00 1.62
CA LEU A 114 2.28 -3.43 1.05
C LEU A 114 2.55 -2.57 -0.18
N ALA A 115 3.68 -1.84 -0.22
CA ALA A 115 4.01 -0.98 -1.36
C ALA A 115 4.35 -1.74 -2.65
N GLU A 116 4.66 -3.03 -2.57
CA GLU A 116 4.81 -3.90 -3.75
C GLU A 116 3.48 -4.08 -4.53
N VAL A 117 2.34 -3.83 -3.88
CA VAL A 117 0.97 -3.99 -4.43
C VAL A 117 0.14 -2.71 -4.38
N LEU A 118 0.49 -1.80 -3.47
CA LEU A 118 -0.10 -0.47 -3.33
C LEU A 118 0.99 0.58 -3.64
N PRO A 119 1.21 0.91 -4.93
CA PRO A 119 2.40 1.66 -5.35
C PRO A 119 2.40 3.12 -4.87
N CYS A 120 1.25 3.64 -4.41
CA CYS A 120 1.08 5.02 -3.95
C CYS A 120 1.40 5.23 -2.46
N LEU A 121 1.89 4.20 -1.76
CA LEU A 121 2.24 4.32 -0.35
C LEU A 121 3.52 5.11 -0.14
N LEU A 122 3.49 6.02 0.83
CA LEU A 122 4.66 6.72 1.35
C LEU A 122 5.37 5.89 2.44
N PRO A 123 6.68 6.11 2.66
CA PRO A 123 7.42 5.47 3.75
C PRO A 123 6.75 5.61 5.13
N ALA A 124 6.90 4.60 5.97
CA ALA A 124 6.38 4.63 7.34
C ALA A 124 7.01 5.75 8.20
N GLY A 125 6.32 6.17 9.26
CA GLY A 125 6.81 7.21 10.19
C GLY A 125 6.46 8.64 9.78
N LEU A 126 5.80 8.81 8.64
CA LEU A 126 5.37 10.12 8.13
C LEU A 126 3.96 10.52 8.60
N GLU A 127 3.26 9.65 9.33
CA GLU A 127 1.86 9.83 9.73
C GLU A 127 1.61 11.04 10.64
N ARG A 128 2.64 11.58 11.28
CA ARG A 128 2.54 12.76 12.17
C ARG A 128 2.90 14.08 11.51
N ARG A 129 3.39 14.06 10.26
CA ARG A 129 3.84 15.25 9.53
C ARG A 129 2.65 16.14 9.15
N THR A 130 2.73 17.40 9.53
CA THR A 130 1.67 18.39 9.28
C THR A 130 1.68 18.87 7.83
N GLU A 131 2.83 18.77 7.18
CA GLU A 131 3.07 19.10 5.76
C GLU A 131 2.20 18.21 4.87
N LEU A 132 2.20 16.89 5.10
CA LEU A 132 1.38 15.93 4.35
C LEU A 132 -0.13 16.18 4.55
N ARG A 133 -0.53 16.57 5.76
CA ARG A 133 -1.91 16.98 6.05
C ARG A 133 -2.30 18.25 5.29
N THR A 134 -1.37 19.20 5.17
CA THR A 134 -1.59 20.46 4.45
C THR A 134 -1.72 20.22 2.95
N LEU A 135 -0.99 19.24 2.42
CA LEU A 135 -1.08 18.80 1.02
C LEU A 135 -2.29 17.91 0.71
N GLY A 136 -3.04 17.49 1.74
CA GLY A 136 -4.22 16.64 1.57
C GLY A 136 -3.89 15.17 1.29
N VAL A 137 -2.69 14.70 1.64
CA VAL A 137 -2.28 13.29 1.47
C VAL A 137 -3.22 12.38 2.26
N ALA A 138 -3.73 11.35 1.59
CA ALA A 138 -4.71 10.44 2.18
C ALA A 138 -4.09 9.58 3.29
N ARG A 139 -4.89 9.30 4.31
CA ARG A 139 -4.53 8.45 5.45
C ARG A 139 -5.36 7.19 5.38
N VAL A 140 -4.69 6.06 5.22
CA VAL A 140 -5.34 4.76 5.04
C VAL A 140 -5.17 3.96 6.34
N PRO A 141 -6.27 3.60 7.03
CA PRO A 141 -6.18 2.70 8.16
C PRO A 141 -5.73 1.31 7.67
N LEU A 142 -4.96 0.60 8.50
CA LEU A 142 -4.48 -0.75 8.15
C LEU A 142 -5.59 -1.70 7.67
N THR A 143 -6.79 -1.62 8.26
CA THR A 143 -7.93 -2.45 7.85
C THR A 143 -8.31 -2.23 6.39
N GLU A 144 -8.36 -0.97 5.95
CA GLU A 144 -8.66 -0.63 4.56
C GLU A 144 -7.53 -1.07 3.62
N ALA A 145 -6.26 -0.91 4.04
CA ALA A 145 -5.13 -1.39 3.27
C ALA A 145 -5.18 -2.92 3.07
N ILE A 146 -5.62 -3.66 4.10
CA ILE A 146 -5.82 -5.12 4.03
C ILE A 146 -7.01 -5.49 3.14
N ASP A 147 -8.12 -4.76 3.24
CA ASP A 147 -9.31 -5.02 2.43
C ASP A 147 -9.02 -4.88 0.93
N ARG A 148 -8.14 -3.94 0.55
CA ARG A 148 -7.65 -3.77 -0.83
C ARG A 148 -6.81 -4.96 -1.34
N LEU A 149 -6.32 -5.83 -0.46
CA LEU A 149 -5.62 -7.06 -0.85
C LEU A 149 -6.58 -8.20 -1.23
N ALA A 150 -7.89 -8.03 -1.05
CA ALA A 150 -8.86 -9.05 -1.41
C ALA A 150 -8.85 -9.33 -2.92
N GLY A 151 -8.74 -10.61 -3.30
CA GLY A 151 -8.69 -11.03 -4.71
C GLY A 151 -7.32 -10.86 -5.36
N LEU A 152 -6.31 -10.43 -4.61
CA LEU A 152 -4.95 -10.31 -5.10
C LEU A 152 -4.33 -11.70 -5.37
N GLU A 153 -3.85 -11.92 -6.58
CA GLU A 153 -3.15 -13.14 -6.98
C GLU A 153 -1.63 -12.94 -6.80
N ARG A 154 -1.08 -13.44 -5.68
CA ARG A 154 0.36 -13.40 -5.37
C ARG A 154 0.85 -14.76 -4.90
N ASP A 155 2.16 -14.93 -5.04
CA ASP A 155 2.87 -16.11 -4.55
C ASP A 155 2.67 -16.29 -3.03
N PRO A 156 2.40 -17.52 -2.55
CA PRO A 156 2.29 -17.84 -1.13
C PRO A 156 3.40 -17.27 -0.23
N ALA A 157 4.65 -17.26 -0.70
CA ALA A 157 5.79 -16.76 0.08
C ALA A 157 5.72 -15.23 0.26
N TRP A 158 5.05 -14.51 -0.65
CA TRP A 158 4.77 -13.08 -0.46
C TRP A 158 3.81 -12.86 0.71
N TRP A 159 2.74 -13.67 0.79
CA TRP A 159 1.79 -13.62 1.91
C TRP A 159 2.46 -13.96 3.25
N HIS A 160 3.37 -14.93 3.28
CA HIS A 160 4.15 -15.22 4.47
C HIS A 160 4.97 -14.00 4.93
N ARG A 161 5.64 -13.28 4.02
CA ARG A 161 6.38 -12.05 4.39
C ARG A 161 5.46 -10.97 4.96
N LEU A 162 4.26 -10.81 4.39
CA LEU A 162 3.26 -9.88 4.94
C LEU A 162 2.83 -10.30 6.35
N TYR A 163 2.60 -11.58 6.59
CA TYR A 163 2.18 -12.08 7.91
C TYR A 163 3.29 -11.94 8.95
N ASP A 164 4.54 -12.15 8.55
CA ASP A 164 5.70 -11.93 9.41
C ASP A 164 5.84 -10.44 9.77
N SER A 165 5.69 -9.54 8.79
CA SER A 165 5.76 -8.10 9.04
C SER A 165 4.63 -7.56 9.93
N LEU A 166 3.46 -8.21 9.90
CA LEU A 166 2.31 -7.88 10.74
C LEU A 166 2.40 -8.44 12.17
N ALA A 167 3.42 -9.25 12.49
CA ALA A 167 3.58 -9.83 13.81
C ALA A 167 3.64 -8.74 14.90
N GLY A 168 2.78 -8.87 15.92
CA GLY A 168 2.68 -7.89 17.02
C GLY A 168 1.65 -6.77 16.78
N THR A 169 1.00 -6.74 15.62
CA THR A 169 -0.16 -5.87 15.39
C THR A 169 -1.40 -6.38 16.12
N ASP A 170 -2.31 -5.47 16.48
CA ASP A 170 -3.60 -5.79 17.09
C ASP A 170 -4.42 -6.77 16.22
N PRO A 171 -4.76 -7.97 16.72
CA PRO A 171 -5.54 -8.98 16.01
C PRO A 171 -6.87 -8.47 15.43
N ASP A 172 -7.54 -7.54 16.10
CA ASP A 172 -8.86 -7.05 15.68
C ASP A 172 -8.78 -6.29 14.33
N ARG A 173 -7.61 -5.70 14.03
CA ARG A 173 -7.33 -5.00 12.77
C ARG A 173 -7.00 -5.94 11.60
N LEU A 174 -6.80 -7.23 11.87
CA LEU A 174 -6.33 -8.23 10.90
C LEU A 174 -7.39 -9.29 10.54
N THR A 175 -8.64 -9.07 10.94
CA THR A 175 -9.72 -10.06 10.76
C THR A 175 -10.08 -10.33 9.30
N GLY A 176 -9.87 -9.35 8.40
CA GLY A 176 -10.11 -9.44 6.96
C GLY A 176 -8.94 -9.98 6.13
N LEU A 177 -7.83 -10.38 6.77
CA LEU A 177 -6.60 -10.75 6.08
C LEU A 177 -6.84 -11.89 5.07
N PRO A 178 -6.54 -11.69 3.78
CA PRO A 178 -6.66 -12.75 2.78
C PRO A 178 -5.66 -13.87 3.07
N VAL A 179 -6.09 -15.12 2.87
CA VAL A 179 -5.26 -16.31 3.07
C VAL A 179 -5.25 -17.16 1.80
N PRO A 180 -4.07 -17.40 1.19
CA PRO A 180 -3.92 -18.34 0.09
C PRO A 180 -4.26 -19.76 0.53
N LEU A 181 -5.10 -20.43 -0.25
CA LEU A 181 -5.48 -21.81 -0.02
C LEU A 181 -4.60 -22.76 -0.83
N ALA A 182 -4.36 -23.95 -0.30
CA ALA A 182 -3.76 -25.06 -1.05
C ALA A 182 -4.70 -25.44 -2.20
N GLY A 183 -4.17 -25.42 -3.43
CA GLY A 183 -4.93 -25.68 -4.64
C GLY A 183 -5.16 -27.18 -4.87
N ASP A 184 -5.73 -27.51 -6.03
CA ASP A 184 -5.50 -28.85 -6.56
C ASP A 184 -4.02 -28.93 -7.01
N PRO A 185 -3.25 -29.96 -6.66
CA PRO A 185 -1.88 -30.12 -7.15
C PRO A 185 -1.73 -30.02 -8.67
N GLU A 186 -2.78 -30.29 -9.46
CA GLU A 186 -2.77 -30.05 -10.91
C GLU A 186 -2.72 -28.55 -11.27
N ASP A 187 -3.42 -27.68 -10.53
CA ASP A 187 -3.40 -26.23 -10.73
C ASP A 187 -2.04 -25.63 -10.32
N GLU A 188 -1.44 -26.17 -9.24
CA GLU A 188 -0.09 -25.78 -8.78
C GLU A 188 0.97 -26.18 -9.82
N GLN A 189 0.87 -27.39 -10.39
CA GLN A 189 1.77 -27.85 -11.45
C GLN A 189 1.62 -27.04 -12.76
N ALA A 190 0.43 -26.50 -13.01
CA ALA A 190 0.14 -25.59 -14.12
C ALA A 190 0.61 -24.13 -13.86
N GLY A 191 1.13 -23.84 -12.66
CA GLY A 191 1.64 -22.51 -12.29
C GLY A 191 0.54 -21.47 -12.05
N ARG A 192 -0.69 -21.89 -11.78
CA ARG A 192 -1.80 -20.97 -11.49
C ARG A 192 -1.68 -20.42 -10.06
N PRO A 193 -1.86 -19.11 -9.83
CA PRO A 193 -1.82 -18.58 -8.47
C PRO A 193 -2.93 -19.19 -7.61
N PRO A 194 -2.65 -19.43 -6.32
CA PRO A 194 -3.61 -20.04 -5.41
C PRO A 194 -4.79 -19.10 -5.16
N ARG A 195 -5.98 -19.68 -5.01
CA ARG A 195 -7.17 -18.92 -4.62
C ARG A 195 -7.02 -18.41 -3.19
N THR A 196 -7.39 -17.16 -2.96
CA THR A 196 -7.42 -16.56 -1.62
C THR A 196 -8.82 -16.62 -1.02
N THR A 197 -8.94 -16.93 0.28
CA THR A 197 -10.17 -16.70 1.06
C THR A 197 -10.02 -15.48 1.95
N ILE A 198 -11.11 -14.76 2.21
CA ILE A 198 -11.11 -13.60 3.11
C ILE A 198 -11.19 -14.09 4.55
N GLY A 199 -10.23 -13.65 5.38
CA GLY A 199 -10.20 -13.87 6.82
C GLY A 199 -9.62 -15.23 7.23
N PRO A 200 -8.81 -15.30 8.30
CA PRO A 200 -8.11 -16.51 8.73
C PRO A 200 -8.96 -17.50 9.52
N ARG A 201 -10.18 -17.12 9.92
CA ARG A 201 -11.07 -17.99 10.71
C ARG A 201 -11.54 -19.17 9.87
N GLN A 202 -11.66 -20.33 10.51
CA GLN A 202 -12.09 -21.59 9.86
C GLN A 202 -11.16 -22.08 8.73
N ILE A 203 -9.90 -21.60 8.73
CA ILE A 203 -8.85 -22.12 7.88
C ILE A 203 -8.05 -23.16 8.65
N LEU A 204 -7.73 -24.25 7.98
CA LEU A 204 -6.85 -25.29 8.49
C LEU A 204 -5.41 -24.99 8.09
N LEU A 205 -4.49 -24.98 9.05
CA LEU A 205 -3.07 -24.78 8.81
C LEU A 205 -2.37 -26.12 8.62
N PRO A 206 -1.53 -26.26 7.59
CA PRO A 206 -0.78 -27.48 7.36
C PRO A 206 0.18 -27.74 8.54
N LEU A 207 0.16 -28.96 9.06
CA LEU A 207 1.10 -29.40 10.08
C LEU A 207 2.46 -29.69 9.41
N PRO A 208 3.60 -29.28 9.99
CA PRO A 208 4.93 -29.39 9.40
C PRO A 208 5.30 -30.80 8.88
N ASP A 209 4.75 -31.85 9.50
CA ASP A 209 5.08 -33.25 9.21
C ASP A 209 3.88 -34.11 8.74
N ALA A 210 2.66 -33.57 8.70
CA ALA A 210 1.45 -34.41 8.58
C ALA A 210 0.69 -34.30 7.25
N LEU A 211 0.94 -33.27 6.44
CA LEU A 211 0.16 -33.00 5.22
C LEU A 211 1.06 -32.84 3.99
N THR A 212 1.12 -33.90 3.19
CA THR A 212 1.76 -33.87 1.85
C THR A 212 0.78 -33.37 0.80
N GLY A 213 1.28 -32.88 -0.35
CA GLY A 213 0.46 -32.40 -1.48
C GLY A 213 -0.72 -33.30 -1.87
N PRO A 214 -0.58 -34.65 -1.94
CA PRO A 214 -1.70 -35.54 -2.24
C PRO A 214 -2.80 -35.61 -1.17
N VAL A 215 -2.50 -35.22 0.08
CA VAL A 215 -3.49 -35.11 1.16
C VAL A 215 -4.17 -33.75 1.10
N LEU A 216 -3.42 -32.68 0.85
CA LEU A 216 -3.97 -31.33 0.65
C LEU A 216 -5.00 -31.32 -0.50
N GLY A 217 -4.66 -31.88 -1.66
CA GLY A 217 -5.58 -31.96 -2.80
C GLY A 217 -6.83 -32.83 -2.53
N ARG A 218 -6.77 -33.76 -1.58
CA ARG A 218 -7.96 -34.53 -1.13
C ARG A 218 -8.82 -33.71 -0.17
N LEU A 219 -8.22 -32.93 0.73
CA LEU A 219 -8.94 -32.04 1.64
C LEU A 219 -9.64 -30.91 0.87
N SER A 220 -8.98 -30.32 -0.14
CA SER A 220 -9.60 -29.32 -1.02
C SER A 220 -10.81 -29.88 -1.77
N ARG A 221 -10.74 -31.13 -2.27
CA ARG A 221 -11.88 -31.84 -2.87
C ARG A 221 -13.02 -32.14 -1.90
N LEU A 222 -12.74 -32.22 -0.61
CA LEU A 222 -13.73 -32.35 0.45
C LEU A 222 -14.33 -30.99 0.87
N GLY A 223 -13.98 -29.90 0.18
CA GLY A 223 -14.48 -28.54 0.47
C GLY A 223 -13.81 -27.87 1.68
N LEU A 224 -12.75 -28.47 2.23
CA LEU A 224 -12.03 -27.94 3.37
C LEU A 224 -11.05 -26.85 2.94
N LYS A 225 -11.08 -25.72 3.66
CA LYS A 225 -10.16 -24.60 3.41
C LYS A 225 -8.85 -24.83 4.15
N VAL A 226 -7.83 -25.29 3.44
CA VAL A 226 -6.48 -25.46 3.98
C VAL A 226 -5.58 -24.35 3.46
N ALA A 227 -4.83 -23.68 4.32
CA ALA A 227 -3.85 -22.67 3.91
C ALA A 227 -2.73 -23.29 3.08
N HIS A 228 -2.19 -22.54 2.12
CA HIS A 228 -1.01 -22.97 1.37
C HIS A 228 0.19 -23.14 2.32
N PRO A 229 0.97 -24.23 2.22
CA PRO A 229 2.09 -24.51 3.12
C PRO A 229 3.11 -23.37 3.19
N ASP A 230 3.47 -22.79 2.05
CA ASP A 230 4.42 -21.67 1.99
C ASP A 230 3.87 -20.34 2.52
N ALA A 231 2.55 -20.24 2.76
CA ALA A 231 1.90 -19.09 3.41
C ALA A 231 1.52 -19.37 4.88
N ALA A 232 1.79 -20.58 5.39
CA ALA A 232 1.43 -20.96 6.76
C ALA A 232 2.26 -20.17 7.76
N HIS A 233 1.61 -19.48 8.70
CA HIS A 233 2.29 -18.60 9.64
C HIS A 233 1.61 -18.62 11.03
N PRO A 234 2.38 -18.56 12.15
CA PRO A 234 1.82 -18.54 13.51
C PRO A 234 0.85 -17.39 13.80
N LEU A 235 0.92 -16.29 13.02
CA LEU A 235 -0.05 -15.20 13.12
C LEU A 235 -1.47 -15.68 12.78
N LEU A 236 -1.62 -16.57 11.79
CA LEU A 236 -2.93 -17.07 11.38
C LEU A 236 -3.59 -17.88 12.50
N GLU A 237 -2.83 -18.67 13.26
CA GLU A 237 -3.33 -19.38 14.45
C GLU A 237 -3.87 -18.40 15.50
N LYS A 238 -3.15 -17.32 15.77
CA LYS A 238 -3.57 -16.27 16.71
C LYS A 238 -4.86 -15.58 16.26
N LEU A 239 -5.11 -15.51 14.96
CA LEU A 239 -6.32 -14.91 14.38
C LEU A 239 -7.49 -15.91 14.25
N GLY A 240 -7.31 -17.16 14.67
CA GLY A 240 -8.36 -18.18 14.73
C GLY A 240 -8.33 -19.22 13.61
N ALA A 241 -7.22 -19.33 12.85
CA ALA A 241 -6.95 -20.52 12.07
C ALA A 241 -6.65 -21.70 13.00
N LEU A 242 -7.03 -22.91 12.57
CA LEU A 242 -6.87 -24.12 13.38
C LEU A 242 -5.78 -25.00 12.75
N PRO A 243 -4.92 -25.64 13.56
CA PRO A 243 -4.03 -26.66 13.02
C PRO A 243 -4.86 -27.80 12.43
N ALA A 244 -4.47 -28.32 11.27
CA ALA A 244 -5.16 -29.37 10.54
C ALA A 244 -5.03 -30.77 11.19
N THR A 245 -5.33 -30.86 12.48
CA THR A 245 -5.37 -32.13 13.22
C THR A 245 -6.61 -32.93 12.80
N PRO A 246 -6.58 -34.28 12.85
CA PRO A 246 -7.73 -35.12 12.49
C PRO A 246 -9.02 -34.73 13.24
N ARG A 247 -8.89 -34.31 14.50
CA ARG A 247 -10.02 -33.82 15.30
C ARG A 247 -10.56 -32.50 14.76
N ALA A 248 -9.70 -31.53 14.43
CA ALA A 248 -10.12 -30.23 13.91
C ALA A 248 -10.82 -30.37 12.55
N VAL A 249 -10.33 -31.26 11.68
CA VAL A 249 -10.96 -31.57 10.39
C VAL A 249 -12.40 -32.10 10.58
N LEU A 250 -12.60 -33.01 11.53
CA LEU A 250 -13.91 -33.63 11.80
C LEU A 250 -14.88 -32.73 12.57
N THR A 251 -14.42 -31.63 13.18
CA THR A 251 -15.25 -30.69 13.93
C THR A 251 -15.43 -29.33 13.24
N THR A 252 -14.86 -29.16 12.05
CA THR A 252 -14.99 -27.92 11.29
C THR A 252 -16.41 -27.83 10.73
N PRO A 253 -17.13 -26.70 10.87
CA PRO A 253 -18.52 -26.55 10.42
C PRO A 253 -18.71 -26.60 8.88
N GLN A 254 -17.65 -26.90 8.14
CA GLN A 254 -17.64 -27.10 6.69
C GLN A 254 -17.98 -28.55 6.30
N VAL A 255 -17.99 -29.47 7.27
CA VAL A 255 -18.42 -30.88 7.18
C VAL A 255 -19.71 -31.07 7.96
#